data_AF-W4RL92-F1
#
_entry.id   AF-W4RL92-F1
#
_cell.length_a   1.000
_cell.length_b   1.000
_cell.length_c   1.000
_cell.angle_alpha   90.00
_cell.angle_beta   90.00
_cell.angle_gamma   90.00
#
_symmetry.space_group_name_H-M   'P 1'
#
loop_
_entity.id
_entity.type
_entity.pdbx_description
1 polymer ?
#
loop_
_entity_poly.entity_id
_entity_poly.type
_entity_poly.pdbx_seq_one_letter_code
_entity_poly.pdbx_strand_id
1 'polypeptide(L)'
;MTHHATVPLRAGDEKFGVLNVGSPHKTHFKKDELALLKAIAFQIGTAIKRIRLPQQEQDLALAAELNRLARDLHDSVNQLLFSLSLTARAGTEMADTPELKDTFSYIQDLAQEAQGEMRAGK
;
A
#
# COMPACT_ATOMS: atom_id res chain seq x y z
N MET A 1 -39.96 29.81 13.84
CA MET A 1 -40.18 28.52 13.15
C MET A 1 -39.17 28.43 12.01
N THR A 2 -38.31 27.41 12.02
CA THR A 2 -37.30 27.15 10.98
C THR A 2 -37.81 26.00 10.13
N HIS A 3 -37.89 26.18 8.81
CA HIS A 3 -38.24 25.09 7.90
C HIS A 3 -36.97 24.39 7.43
N HIS A 4 -37.06 23.08 7.28
CA HIS A 4 -35.95 22.22 6.88
C HIS A 4 -36.23 21.51 5.55
N ALA A 5 -35.19 21.36 4.75
CA ALA A 5 -35.16 20.47 3.59
C ALA A 5 -34.05 19.44 3.77
N THR A 6 -34.40 18.17 3.61
CA THR A 6 -33.47 17.05 3.70
C THR A 6 -33.39 16.35 2.35
N VAL A 7 -32.19 16.20 1.81
CA VAL A 7 -31.91 15.49 0.55
C VAL A 7 -30.79 14.47 0.75
N PRO A 8 -30.84 13.30 0.08
CA PRO A 8 -29.81 12.27 0.25
C PRO A 8 -28.51 12.65 -0.45
N LEU A 9 -27.38 12.43 0.22
CA LEU A 9 -26.04 12.43 -0.39
C LEU A 9 -25.80 11.04 -1.00
N ARG A 10 -25.77 10.95 -2.34
CA ARG A 10 -25.61 9.68 -3.06
C ARG A 10 -24.79 9.82 -4.33
N ALA A 11 -24.13 8.75 -4.77
CA ALA A 11 -23.52 8.62 -6.08
C ALA A 11 -23.93 7.29 -6.73
N GLY A 12 -24.75 7.35 -7.77
CA GLY A 12 -25.45 6.15 -8.27
C GLY A 12 -26.38 5.59 -7.18
N ASP A 13 -26.27 4.28 -6.92
CA ASP A 13 -27.05 3.57 -5.91
C ASP A 13 -26.47 3.68 -4.49
N GLU A 14 -25.25 4.21 -4.36
CA GLU A 14 -24.52 4.27 -3.10
C GLU A 14 -24.94 5.51 -2.30
N LYS A 15 -25.32 5.30 -1.03
CA LYS A 15 -25.79 6.36 -0.11
C LYS A 15 -24.71 6.66 0.93
N PHE A 16 -24.33 7.93 1.04
CA PHE A 16 -23.30 8.39 1.97
C PHE A 16 -23.86 9.13 3.19
N GLY A 17 -25.11 9.60 3.12
CA GLY A 17 -25.76 10.33 4.21
C GLY A 17 -26.86 11.26 3.71
N VAL A 18 -27.11 12.34 4.45
CA VAL A 18 -28.12 13.35 4.12
C VAL A 18 -27.55 14.77 4.27
N LEU A 19 -27.99 15.68 3.41
CA LEU A 19 -27.80 17.12 3.54
C LEU A 19 -29.10 17.71 4.06
N ASN A 20 -29.04 18.32 5.26
CA ASN A 20 -30.14 19.04 5.86
C ASN A 20 -29.86 20.55 5.79
N VAL A 21 -30.80 21.31 5.23
CA VAL A 21 -30.72 22.77 5.15
C VAL A 21 -31.91 23.36 5.91
N GLY A 22 -31.60 24.12 6.97
CA GLY A 22 -32.58 24.90 7.72
C GLY A 22 -32.54 26.37 7.31
N SER A 23 -33.70 27.00 7.17
CA SER A 23 -33.79 28.44 6.92
C SER A 23 -34.77 29.10 7.90
N PRO A 24 -34.29 30.00 8.78
CA PRO A 24 -35.16 30.73 9.69
C PRO A 24 -36.06 31.67 8.87
N HIS A 25 -37.33 31.80 9.28
CA HIS A 25 -38.36 32.64 8.62
C HIS A 25 -38.87 32.15 7.26
N LYS A 26 -38.38 31.01 6.75
CA LYS A 26 -38.98 30.34 5.59
C LYS A 26 -40.25 29.59 6.02
N THR A 27 -41.27 29.52 5.16
CA THR A 27 -42.51 28.76 5.41
C THR A 27 -42.58 27.41 4.68
N HIS A 28 -41.87 27.26 3.55
CA HIS A 28 -41.66 26.00 2.84
C HIS A 28 -40.53 26.17 1.81
N PHE A 29 -39.93 25.06 1.38
CA PHE A 29 -39.01 25.04 0.23
C PHE A 29 -39.80 24.83 -1.07
N LYS A 30 -39.53 25.67 -2.07
CA LYS A 30 -40.11 25.56 -3.41
C LYS A 30 -39.50 24.37 -4.16
N LYS A 31 -40.20 23.89 -5.19
CA LYS A 31 -39.73 22.77 -6.02
C LYS A 31 -38.35 23.02 -6.63
N ASP A 32 -38.09 24.23 -7.12
CA ASP A 32 -36.81 24.59 -7.74
C ASP A 32 -35.67 24.63 -6.71
N GLU A 33 -35.96 25.07 -5.48
CA GLU A 33 -34.99 25.06 -4.38
C GLU A 33 -34.65 23.62 -3.98
N LEU A 34 -35.64 22.73 -3.94
CA LEU A 34 -35.41 21.29 -3.70
C LEU A 34 -34.64 20.64 -4.86
N ALA A 35 -34.88 21.07 -6.11
CA ALA A 35 -34.14 20.58 -7.27
C ALA A 35 -32.66 21.01 -7.21
N LEU A 36 -32.39 22.26 -6.83
CA LEU A 36 -31.04 22.77 -6.60
C LEU A 36 -30.34 22.00 -5.47
N LEU A 37 -31.01 21.80 -4.33
CA LEU A 37 -30.47 21.01 -3.21
C LEU A 37 -30.16 19.58 -3.61
N LYS A 38 -31.00 18.93 -4.43
CA LYS A 38 -30.72 17.59 -4.98
C LYS A 38 -29.49 17.57 -5.89
N ALA A 39 -29.32 18.58 -6.74
CA ALA A 39 -28.14 18.69 -7.62
C ALA A 39 -26.85 18.88 -6.80
N ILE A 40 -26.89 19.74 -5.78
CA ILE A 40 -25.77 19.94 -4.84
C ILE A 40 -25.46 18.63 -4.10
N ALA A 41 -26.48 17.94 -3.57
CA ALA A 41 -26.31 16.69 -2.84
C ALA A 41 -25.74 15.55 -3.72
N PHE A 42 -26.11 15.51 -5.00
CA PHE A 42 -25.52 14.60 -5.97
C PHE A 42 -24.04 14.89 -6.24
N GLN A 43 -23.68 16.18 -6.39
CA GLN A 43 -22.29 16.57 -6.61
C GLN A 43 -21.42 16.27 -5.39
N ILE A 44 -21.93 16.53 -4.18
CA ILE A 44 -21.26 16.18 -2.91
C ILE A 44 -21.08 14.66 -2.79
N GLY A 45 -22.13 13.87 -3.06
CA GLY A 45 -22.05 12.40 -3.04
C GLY A 45 -21.01 11.86 -4.02
N THR A 46 -20.95 12.44 -5.23
CA THR A 46 -19.96 12.08 -6.25
C THR A 46 -18.53 12.43 -5.81
N ALA A 47 -18.33 13.59 -5.18
CA ALA A 47 -17.03 13.98 -4.63
C ALA A 47 -16.59 13.05 -3.48
N ILE A 48 -17.48 12.70 -2.56
CA ILE A 48 -17.21 11.74 -1.48
C ILE A 48 -16.77 10.39 -2.07
N LYS A 49 -17.49 9.88 -3.07
CA LYS A 49 -17.11 8.65 -3.76
C LYS A 49 -15.72 8.72 -4.38
N ARG A 50 -15.39 9.84 -5.05
CA ARG A 50 -14.06 10.09 -5.64
C ARG A 50 -12.95 10.24 -4.61
N ILE A 51 -13.23 10.67 -3.38
CA ILE A 51 -12.24 10.76 -2.29
C ILE A 51 -12.06 9.39 -1.61
N ARG A 52 -13.08 8.51 -1.65
CA ARG A 52 -13.02 7.16 -1.07
C ARG A 52 -12.40 6.11 -1.99
N LEU A 53 -12.54 6.26 -3.31
CA LEU A 53 -11.96 5.35 -4.32
C LEU A 53 -10.40 5.26 -4.30
N PRO A 54 -9.66 6.36 -4.09
CA PRO A 54 -8.20 6.36 -4.13
C PRO A 54 -7.56 5.50 -3.06
N GLN A 55 -8.21 5.28 -1.92
CA GLN A 55 -7.58 4.54 -0.82
C GLN A 55 -7.38 3.07 -1.19
N GLN A 56 -8.38 2.43 -1.80
CA GLN A 56 -8.28 1.00 -2.10
C GLN A 56 -7.34 0.68 -3.26
N GLU A 57 -7.36 1.49 -4.33
CA GLU A 57 -6.47 1.28 -5.48
C GLU A 57 -5.01 1.62 -5.13
N GLN A 58 -4.78 2.69 -4.34
CA GLN A 58 -3.43 3.03 -3.89
C GLN A 58 -2.89 2.02 -2.88
N ASP A 59 -3.71 1.54 -1.94
CA ASP A 59 -3.24 0.55 -0.95
C ASP A 59 -2.88 -0.78 -1.61
N LEU A 60 -3.67 -1.22 -2.62
CA LEU A 60 -3.35 -2.41 -3.41
C LEU A 60 -2.09 -2.21 -4.27
N ALA A 61 -1.94 -1.06 -4.92
CA ALA A 61 -0.76 -0.74 -5.71
C ALA A 61 0.49 -0.65 -4.82
N LEU A 62 0.39 -0.05 -3.64
CA LEU A 62 1.46 0.03 -2.65
C LEU A 62 1.83 -1.36 -2.13
N ALA A 63 0.84 -2.20 -1.79
CA ALA A 63 1.09 -3.57 -1.34
C ALA A 63 1.75 -4.42 -2.45
N ALA A 64 1.33 -4.24 -3.71
CA ALA A 64 1.96 -4.91 -4.84
C ALA A 64 3.42 -4.46 -5.04
N GLU A 65 3.68 -3.15 -4.92
CA GLU A 65 5.02 -2.60 -5.05
C GLU A 65 5.93 -3.03 -3.89
N LEU A 66 5.45 -2.99 -2.64
CA LEU A 66 6.21 -3.51 -1.49
C LEU A 66 6.55 -4.99 -1.63
N ASN A 67 5.62 -5.82 -2.13
CA ASN A 67 5.91 -7.23 -2.42
C ASN A 67 6.93 -7.40 -3.55
N ARG A 68 6.89 -6.53 -4.58
CA ARG A 68 7.90 -6.53 -5.65
C ARG A 68 9.27 -6.15 -5.11
N LEU A 69 9.38 -5.06 -4.34
CA LEU A 69 10.63 -4.65 -3.70
C LEU A 69 11.18 -5.74 -2.77
N ALA A 70 10.31 -6.40 -1.98
CA ALA A 70 10.73 -7.49 -1.10
C ALA A 70 11.36 -8.66 -1.89
N ARG A 71 10.76 -9.04 -3.04
CA ARG A 71 11.33 -10.07 -3.93
C ARG A 71 12.65 -9.62 -4.57
N ASP A 72 12.71 -8.40 -5.10
CA ASP A 72 13.93 -7.87 -5.73
C ASP A 72 15.09 -7.82 -4.71
N LEU A 73 14.81 -7.38 -3.48
CA LEU A 73 15.78 -7.41 -2.38
C LEU A 73 16.21 -8.84 -2.05
N HIS A 74 15.25 -9.77 -1.93
CA HIS A 74 15.52 -11.17 -1.63
C HIS A 74 16.45 -11.82 -2.66
N ASP A 75 16.19 -11.59 -3.96
CA ASP A 75 16.99 -12.13 -5.04
C ASP A 75 18.40 -11.51 -5.06
N SER A 76 18.52 -10.20 -4.84
CA SER A 76 19.82 -9.52 -4.79
C SER A 76 20.69 -10.00 -3.62
N VAL A 77 20.12 -10.18 -2.43
CA VAL A 77 20.85 -10.71 -1.26
C VAL A 77 21.32 -12.15 -1.53
N ASN A 78 20.47 -13.00 -2.12
CA ASN A 78 20.87 -14.36 -2.47
C ASN A 78 22.04 -14.42 -3.46
N GLN A 79 22.07 -13.51 -4.45
CA GLN A 79 23.18 -13.39 -5.41
C GLN A 79 24.47 -12.92 -4.75
N LEU A 80 24.38 -11.96 -3.82
CA LEU A 80 25.54 -11.49 -3.06
C LEU A 80 26.11 -12.59 -2.18
N LEU A 81 25.26 -13.32 -1.44
CA LEU A 81 25.69 -14.45 -0.61
C LEU A 81 26.32 -15.57 -1.45
N PHE A 82 25.81 -15.82 -2.66
CA PHE A 82 26.41 -16.79 -3.58
C PHE A 82 27.81 -16.35 -4.01
N SER A 83 27.95 -15.08 -4.39
CA SER A 83 29.23 -14.50 -4.80
C SER A 83 30.24 -14.50 -3.65
N LEU A 84 29.77 -14.24 -2.42
CA LEU A 84 30.58 -14.31 -1.21
C LEU A 84 31.08 -15.73 -0.94
N SER A 85 30.20 -16.73 -1.03
CA SER A 85 30.58 -18.15 -0.87
C SER A 85 31.62 -18.57 -1.92
N LEU A 86 31.45 -18.17 -3.18
CA LEU A 86 32.41 -18.47 -4.25
C LEU A 86 33.76 -17.79 -4.03
N THR A 87 33.76 -16.52 -3.62
CA THR A 87 34.98 -15.75 -3.36
C THR A 87 35.72 -16.28 -2.14
N ALA A 88 34.99 -16.64 -1.07
CA ALA A 88 35.55 -17.27 0.11
C ALA A 88 36.20 -18.62 -0.23
N ARG A 89 35.52 -19.45 -1.02
CA ARG A 89 36.09 -20.72 -1.51
C ARG A 89 37.39 -20.51 -2.28
N ALA A 90 37.43 -19.52 -3.19
CA ALA A 90 38.66 -19.20 -3.91
C ALA A 90 39.78 -18.74 -2.97
N GLY A 91 39.45 -17.96 -1.94
CA GLY A 91 40.37 -17.56 -0.88
C GLY A 91 40.95 -18.76 -0.11
N THR A 92 40.14 -19.76 0.22
CA THR A 92 40.60 -21.00 0.88
C THR A 92 41.63 -21.74 0.02
N GLU A 93 41.43 -21.81 -1.30
CA GLU A 93 42.36 -22.46 -2.23
C GLU A 93 43.68 -21.68 -2.38
N MET A 94 43.64 -20.35 -2.26
CA MET A 94 44.80 -19.46 -2.42
C MET A 94 45.58 -19.22 -1.12
N ALA A 95 45.00 -19.54 0.04
CA ALA A 95 45.60 -19.25 1.33
C ALA A 95 46.79 -20.17 1.66
N ASP A 96 47.90 -19.58 2.10
CA ASP A 96 49.14 -20.30 2.42
C ASP A 96 49.24 -20.72 3.90
N THR A 97 48.42 -20.14 4.78
CA THR A 97 48.42 -20.46 6.22
C THR A 97 47.11 -21.12 6.65
N PRO A 98 47.16 -22.03 7.64
CA PRO A 98 45.96 -22.64 8.20
C PRO A 98 44.94 -21.61 8.70
N GLU A 99 45.39 -20.53 9.34
CA GLU A 99 44.51 -19.51 9.93
C GLU A 99 43.70 -18.76 8.85
N LEU A 100 44.31 -18.49 7.69
CA LEU A 100 43.63 -17.86 6.56
C LEU A 100 42.63 -18.83 5.91
N LYS A 101 42.98 -20.11 5.78
CA LYS A 101 42.06 -21.15 5.28
C LYS A 101 40.83 -21.30 6.17
N ASP A 102 41.03 -21.31 7.49
CA ASP A 102 39.94 -21.40 8.46
C ASP A 102 39.04 -20.16 8.40
N THR A 103 39.63 -18.98 8.23
CA THR A 103 38.88 -17.73 8.07
C THR A 103 37.99 -17.74 6.83
N PHE A 104 38.53 -18.14 5.67
CA PHE A 104 37.76 -18.21 4.44
C PHE A 104 36.70 -19.31 4.48
N SER A 105 37.00 -20.47 5.07
CA SER A 105 36.02 -21.54 5.27
C SER A 105 34.87 -21.08 6.14
N TYR A 106 35.15 -20.36 7.22
CA TYR A 106 34.12 -19.78 8.08
C TYR A 106 33.21 -18.77 7.35
N ILE A 107 33.78 -17.89 6.51
CA ILE A 107 32.99 -16.97 5.68
C ILE A 107 32.11 -17.74 4.68
N GLN A 108 32.65 -18.81 4.09
CA GLN A 108 31.90 -19.66 3.16
C GLN A 108 30.71 -20.34 3.86
N ASP A 109 30.91 -20.88 5.05
CA ASP A 109 29.87 -21.55 5.84
C ASP A 109 28.76 -20.58 6.26
N LEU A 110 29.14 -19.39 6.77
CA LEU A 110 28.18 -18.33 7.11
C LEU A 110 27.34 -17.90 5.90
N ALA A 111 27.96 -17.75 4.73
CA ALA A 111 27.25 -17.38 3.52
C ALA A 111 26.26 -18.48 3.09
N GLN A 112 26.64 -19.76 3.22
CA GLN A 112 25.78 -20.90 2.88
C GLN A 112 24.62 -21.06 3.85
N GLU A 113 24.85 -20.86 5.14
CA GLU A 113 23.81 -20.86 6.17
C GLU A 113 22.77 -19.77 5.89
N ALA A 114 23.22 -18.53 5.65
CA ALA A 114 22.34 -17.42 5.29
C ALA A 114 21.54 -17.67 4.00
N GLN A 115 22.14 -18.34 2.99
CA GLN A 115 21.40 -18.77 1.80
C GLN A 115 20.34 -19.84 2.10
N GLY A 116 20.62 -20.74 3.04
CA GLY A 116 19.68 -21.74 3.53
C GLY A 116 18.46 -21.10 4.18
N GLU A 117 18.67 -20.12 5.05
CA GLU A 117 17.60 -19.35 5.69
C GLU A 117 16.74 -18.59 4.68
N MET A 118 17.37 -17.93 3.70
CA MET A 118 16.67 -17.22 2.64
C MET A 118 15.79 -18.16 1.80
N ARG A 119 16.21 -19.41 1.56
CA ARG A 119 15.37 -20.41 0.86
C ARG A 119 14.20 -20.90 1.72
N ALA A 120 14.36 -20.97 3.03
CA ALA A 120 13.32 -21.43 3.95
C ALA A 120 12.26 -20.37 4.25
N GLY A 121 12.59 -19.09 4.13
CA GLY A 121 11.67 -17.96 4.34
C GLY A 121 10.73 -17.65 3.17
N LYS A 122 10.49 -18.60 2.25
CA LYS A 122 9.69 -18.43 1.03
C LYS A 122 8.26 -18.93 1.19
#